data_AF-A0A8I1JIZ3-F1
#
_entry.id   AF-A0A8I1JIZ3-F1
#
_cell.length_a   1.000
_cell.length_b   1.000
_cell.length_c   1.000
_cell.angle_alpha   90.00
_cell.angle_beta   90.00
_cell.angle_gamma   90.00
#
_symmetry.space_group_name_H-M   'P 1'
#
loop_
_entity.id
_entity.type
_entity.pdbx_description
1 polymer ?
#
loop_
_entity_poly.entity_id
_entity_poly.type
_entity_poly.pdbx_seq_one_letter_code
_entity_poly.pdbx_strand_id
1 'polypeptide(L)' 'MMNEAQATEWIASLKPGDKIGVYSGSQLVMETSVDRKTSSGRVVCQTGAVFLPNGEIFGKFSDKSRRIRPLVA' A
#
# COMPACT_ATOMS: atom_id res chain seq x y z
N MET A 1 2.79 -6.28 -14.32
CA MET A 1 3.03 -6.24 -12.85
C MET A 1 4.10 -5.20 -12.59
N MET A 2 3.91 -4.34 -11.59
CA MET A 2 4.93 -3.38 -11.16
C MET A 2 6.05 -4.15 -10.46
N ASN A 3 7.32 -3.91 -10.83
CA ASN A 3 8.45 -4.53 -10.13
C ASN A 3 8.69 -3.84 -8.77
N GLU A 4 9.55 -4.40 -7.92
CA GLU A 4 9.74 -3.90 -6.55
C GLU A 4 10.34 -2.48 -6.49
N ALA A 5 11.25 -2.15 -7.42
CA ALA A 5 11.82 -0.81 -7.52
C ALA A 5 10.75 0.23 -7.88
N GLN A 6 9.94 -0.06 -8.90
CA GLN A 6 8.82 0.78 -9.31
C GLN A 6 7.78 0.93 -8.20
N ALA A 7 7.47 -0.15 -7.47
CA ALA A 7 6.54 -0.09 -6.35
C ALA A 7 7.09 0.82 -5.23
N THR A 8 8.38 0.72 -4.93
CA THR A 8 9.04 1.54 -3.91
C THR A 8 9.06 3.02 -4.30
N GLU A 9 9.40 3.33 -5.56
CA GLU A 9 9.37 4.71 -6.09
C GLU A 9 7.96 5.30 -6.08
N TRP A 10 6.97 4.52 -6.52
CA TRP A 10 5.58 4.95 -6.50
C TRP A 10 5.10 5.20 -5.06
N ILE A 11 5.36 4.27 -4.14
CA ILE A 11 5.03 4.43 -2.71
C ILE A 11 5.76 5.61 -2.09
N ALA A 12 7.00 5.88 -2.51
CA ALA A 12 7.75 7.07 -2.10
C ALA A 12 7.04 8.37 -2.53
N SER A 13 6.36 8.38 -3.68
CA SER A 13 5.61 9.53 -4.19
C SER A 13 4.25 9.78 -3.52
N LEU A 14 3.68 8.78 -2.83
CA LEU A 14 2.35 8.90 -2.21
C LEU A 14 2.28 10.02 -1.15
N LYS A 15 1.13 10.69 -1.11
CA LYS A 15 0.81 11.79 -0.19
C LYS A 15 -0.46 11.48 0.61
N PRO A 16 -0.64 12.10 1.80
CA PRO A 16 -1.92 12.08 2.51
C PRO A 16 -3.08 12.48 1.58
N GLY A 17 -4.15 11.69 1.58
CA GLY A 17 -5.32 11.86 0.74
C GLY A 17 -5.32 11.04 -0.57
N ASP A 18 -4.17 10.50 -1.00
CA ASP A 18 -4.11 9.70 -2.22
C ASP A 18 -4.90 8.40 -2.08
N LYS A 19 -5.70 8.07 -3.10
CA LYS A 19 -6.46 6.82 -3.16
C LYS A 19 -5.60 5.67 -3.66
N ILE A 20 -5.67 4.53 -2.99
CA ILE A 20 -4.93 3.32 -3.31
C ILE A 20 -5.81 2.07 -3.13
N GLY A 21 -5.47 1.00 -3.84
CA GLY A 21 -6.12 -0.31 -3.68
C GLY A 21 -5.25 -1.27 -2.89
N VAL A 22 -5.87 -2.04 -2.00
CA VAL A 22 -5.24 -3.18 -1.32
C VAL A 22 -5.61 -4.44 -2.10
N TYR A 23 -4.62 -5.13 -2.65
CA TYR A 23 -4.82 -6.31 -3.48
C TYR A 23 -4.29 -7.57 -2.80
N SER A 24 -5.02 -8.68 -2.88
CA SER A 24 -4.53 -10.03 -2.57
C SER A 24 -4.31 -10.77 -3.89
N GLY A 25 -3.06 -10.94 -4.31
CA GLY A 25 -2.75 -11.44 -5.65
C GLY A 25 -3.20 -10.46 -6.75
N SER A 26 -4.18 -10.86 -7.56
CA SER A 26 -4.82 -10.02 -8.59
C SER A 26 -6.15 -9.41 -8.13
N GLN A 27 -6.70 -9.84 -7.01
CA GLN A 27 -8.02 -9.40 -6.54
C GLN A 27 -7.89 -8.13 -5.70
N LEU A 28 -8.68 -7.10 -6.03
CA LEU A 28 -8.88 -5.94 -5.17
C LEU A 28 -9.70 -6.38 -3.94
N VAL A 29 -9.11 -6.22 -2.75
CA VAL A 29 -9.77 -6.55 -1.48
C VAL A 29 -10.49 -5.33 -0.92
N MET A 30 -9.86 -4.16 -1.03
CA MET A 30 -10.47 -2.89 -0.61
C MET A 30 -9.81 -1.69 -1.28
N GLU A 31 -10.58 -0.62 -1.43
CA GLU A 31 -10.06 0.72 -1.70
C GLU A 31 -9.87 1.46 -0.38
N THR A 32 -8.79 2.24 -0.29
CA THR A 32 -8.52 3.09 0.87
C THR A 32 -7.76 4.34 0.44
N SER A 33 -7.54 5.25 1.38
CA SER A 33 -6.74 6.45 1.16
C SER A 33 -5.56 6.46 2.12
N VAL A 34 -4.47 7.07 1.67
CA VAL A 34 -3.31 7.34 2.53
C VAL A 34 -3.72 8.35 3.59
N ASP A 35 -3.60 7.97 4.86
CA ASP A 35 -3.77 8.88 5.99
C ASP A 35 -2.49 9.67 6.21
N ARG A 36 -1.35 8.96 6.35
CA ARG A 36 -0.03 9.59 6.53
C ARG A 36 1.10 8.65 6.14
N LYS A 37 2.29 9.21 5.95
CA LYS A 37 3.54 8.45 5.81
C LYS A 37 4.42 8.63 7.03
N THR A 38 5.03 7.53 7.49
CA THR A 38 6.01 7.59 8.57
C THR A 38 7.38 8.04 8.05
N SER A 39 8.25 8.50 8.95
CA SER A 39 9.65 8.82 8.63
C SER A 39 10.44 7.62 8.07
N SER A 40 10.03 6.40 8.41
CA SER A 40 10.57 5.15 7.86
C SER A 40 9.98 4.74 6.51
N GLY A 41 9.17 5.59 5.88
CA GLY A 41 8.58 5.35 4.56
C GLY A 41 7.37 4.42 4.56
N ARG A 42 6.83 4.05 5.74
CA ARG A 42 5.60 3.24 5.82
C ARG A 42 4.38 4.09 5.47
N VAL A 43 3.40 3.45 4.85
CA VAL A 43 2.12 4.06 4.49
C VAL A 43 1.09 3.65 5.53
N VAL A 44 0.50 4.62 6.21
CA VAL A 44 -0.66 4.41 7.09
C VAL A 44 -1.89 4.80 6.30
N CYS A 45 -2.85 3.90 6.20
CA CYS A 45 -4.12 4.13 5.50
C CYS A 45 -5.20 4.58 6.49
N GLN A 46 -6.25 5.23 6.00
CA GLN A 46 -7.39 5.66 6.82
C GLN A 46 -8.10 4.49 7.53
N THR A 47 -7.99 3.27 7.00
CA THR A 47 -8.51 2.05 7.63
C THR A 47 -7.69 1.57 8.83
N GLY A 48 -6.57 2.23 9.14
CA GLY A 48 -5.62 1.82 10.17
C GLY A 48 -4.60 0.77 9.69
N ALA A 49 -4.73 0.28 8.45
CA ALA A 49 -3.74 -0.62 7.85
C ALA A 49 -2.41 0.11 7.62
N VAL A 50 -1.30 -0.58 7.89
CA VAL A 50 0.05 -0.06 7.69
C VAL A 50 0.75 -0.93 6.64
N PHE A 51 1.41 -0.29 5.68
CA PHE A 51 2.17 -0.96 4.63
C PHE A 51 3.63 -0.51 4.65
N LEU A 52 4.51 -1.44 4.32
CA LEU A 52 5.94 -1.23 4.14
C LEU A 52 6.22 -0.38 2.87
N PRO A 53 7.43 0.20 2.75
CA PRO A 53 7.82 0.97 1.56
C PRO A 53 7.76 0.17 0.24
N ASN A 54 7.83 -1.17 0.31
CA ASN A 54 7.67 -2.07 -0.83
C ASN A 54 6.19 -2.45 -1.12
N GLY A 55 5.26 -1.93 -0.32
CA GLY A 55 3.82 -2.11 -0.48
C GLY A 55 3.23 -3.31 0.26
N GLU A 56 4.04 -4.11 0.95
CA GLU A 56 3.57 -5.25 1.74
C GLU A 56 2.93 -4.82 3.06
N ILE A 57 1.93 -5.57 3.53
CA ILE A 57 1.28 -5.26 4.81
C ILE A 57 2.23 -5.42 6.01
N PHE A 58 2.27 -4.43 6.90
CA PHE A 58 3.07 -4.42 8.12
C PHE A 58 2.23 -4.96 9.30
N GLY A 59 2.45 -6.21 9.71
CA GLY A 59 1.72 -6.86 10.81
C GLY A 59 1.86 -8.39 10.85
N LYS A 60 1.32 -9.04 11.89
CA LYS A 60 1.44 -10.50 12.11
C LYS A 60 0.38 -11.32 11.36
N PHE A 61 0.84 -12.04 10.32
CA PHE A 61 0.62 -13.47 10.03
C PHE A 61 -0.58 -14.07 9.26
N SER A 62 -1.64 -13.38 8.83
CA SER A 62 -2.69 -14.04 7.99
C SER A 62 -2.79 -13.56 6.54
N ASP A 63 -2.21 -12.41 6.21
CA ASP A 63 -2.53 -11.70 4.95
C ASP A 63 -1.29 -11.21 4.19
N LYS A 64 -0.18 -11.95 4.25
CA LYS A 64 1.08 -11.59 3.54
C LYS A 64 0.93 -11.48 2.01
N SER A 65 -0.19 -11.91 1.44
CA SER A 65 -0.53 -11.70 0.03
C SER A 65 -1.02 -10.27 -0.28
N ARG A 66 -1.31 -9.46 0.75
CA ARG A 66 -1.85 -8.11 0.59
C ARG A 66 -0.78 -7.10 0.25
N ARG A 67 -0.96 -6.42 -0.88
CA ARG A 67 -0.09 -5.34 -1.34
C ARG A 67 -0.89 -4.13 -1.78
N ILE A 68 -0.41 -2.93 -1.44
CA ILE A 68 -0.97 -1.69 -2.00
C ILE A 68 -0.51 -1.50 -3.45
N ARG A 69 -1.42 -1.02 -4.30
CA ARG A 69 -1.16 -0.70 -5.71
C ARG A 69 -2.03 0.51 -6.14
N PRO A 70 -1.70 1.17 -7.26
CA PRO A 70 -2.60 2.15 -7.85
C PRO A 70 -3.98 1.52 -8.11
N LEU A 71 -5.04 2.30 -7.93
CA LEU A 71 -6.34 1.94 -8.47
C LEU A 71 -6.23 2.06 -9.99
N VAL A 72 -6.27 0.92 -10.67
CA VAL A 72 -6.38 0.90 -12.13
C VAL A 72 -7.84 1.19 -12.44
N ALA A 73 -8.09 2.26 -13.20
CA ALA A 73 -9.40 2.50 -13.82
C ALA A 73 -9.71 1.41 -14.86
#